data_AF-A0A7J5DI13-F1
#
_entry.id   AF-A0A7J5DI13-F1
#
_cell.length_a   1.000
_cell.length_b   1.000
_cell.length_c   1.000
_cell.angle_alpha   90.00
_cell.angle_beta   90.00
_cell.angle_gamma   90.00
#
_symmetry.space_group_name_H-M   'P 1'
#
loop_
_entity.id
_entity.type
_entity.pdbx_description
1 polymer ?
#
loop_
_entity_poly.entity_id
_entity_poly.type
_entity_poly.pdbx_seq_one_letter_code
_entity_poly.pdbx_strand_id
1 'polypeptide(L)'
;MNELMYVPDAEDDWEPATEPPGGPNPARQASMFQCAAGPLCSFAFLSVDLDAVARRLRLTLETSWDGHGRVRAAFFVLDGTDFVATHHEGDAPGTHIWTRKGGPVDSAARADSLLVALGVGPEVVSYSTWGFGTDLSAVPPAWRRAGRVTRKPVRSHQDFWEDFKTYPGKFVARVNFESVTGFLNGYNFASAGDLLNGFQEWLAAKLGFGGNLIWMALVLKFAFPEGRPAQPWSPEDDQHAVDQLLELLDEYFGSLAGGPRADGEPQPTPQSS
;
A
#
# COMPACT_ATOMS: atom_id res chain seq x y z
N MET A 1 -10.17 -9.35 27.12
CA MET A 1 -10.39 -7.92 27.32
C MET A 1 -9.01 -7.32 27.46
N ASN A 2 -8.50 -6.63 26.44
CA ASN A 2 -7.27 -5.88 26.61
C ASN A 2 -7.59 -4.66 27.46
N GLU A 3 -6.85 -4.49 28.53
CA GLU A 3 -6.93 -3.31 29.39
C GLU A 3 -6.37 -2.12 28.61
N LEU A 4 -7.14 -1.03 28.52
CA LEU A 4 -6.66 0.20 27.90
C LEU A 4 -5.67 0.87 28.85
N MET A 5 -4.51 1.22 28.32
CA MET A 5 -3.44 1.89 29.04
C MET A 5 -3.67 3.39 29.07
N TYR A 6 -3.20 4.01 30.15
CA TYR A 6 -3.34 5.44 30.37
C TYR A 6 -2.42 6.24 29.44
N VAL A 7 -2.96 7.32 28.88
CA VAL A 7 -2.20 8.35 28.16
C VAL A 7 -2.33 9.64 28.97
N PRO A 8 -1.22 10.33 29.29
CA PRO A 8 -1.26 11.60 30.00
C PRO A 8 -2.04 12.67 29.22
N ASP A 9 -2.45 13.73 29.91
CA ASP A 9 -3.04 14.91 29.26
C ASP A 9 -1.99 15.70 28.48
N ALA A 10 -2.43 16.59 27.59
CA ALA A 10 -1.53 17.49 26.86
C ALA A 10 -0.74 18.39 27.83
N GLU A 11 0.48 18.79 27.45
CA GLU A 11 1.18 19.82 28.20
C GLU A 11 0.38 21.14 28.17
N ASP A 12 0.52 21.95 29.22
CA ASP A 12 -0.25 23.18 29.37
C ASP A 12 0.04 24.19 28.25
N ASP A 13 1.29 24.25 27.79
CA ASP A 13 1.77 25.17 26.76
C ASP A 13 1.46 24.72 25.33
N TRP A 14 1.00 23.49 25.12
CA TRP A 14 0.69 22.99 23.77
C TRP A 14 -0.52 23.70 23.19
N GLU A 15 -0.40 24.41 22.09
CA GLU A 15 -1.56 24.97 21.39
C GLU A 15 -2.43 23.86 20.76
N PRO A 16 -3.70 24.11 20.38
CA PRO A 16 -4.48 23.18 19.57
C PRO A 16 -3.70 22.76 18.30
N ALA A 17 -3.76 21.49 17.91
CA ALA A 17 -3.00 21.00 16.77
C ALA A 17 -3.42 21.63 15.42
N THR A 18 -4.57 22.31 15.39
CA THR A 18 -5.05 23.07 14.22
C THR A 18 -4.32 24.39 13.99
N GLU A 19 -3.57 24.87 14.98
CA GLU A 19 -2.84 26.14 14.89
C GLU A 19 -1.65 26.08 13.90
N PRO A 20 -1.21 27.23 13.36
CA PRO A 20 -0.06 27.31 12.47
C PRO A 20 1.23 26.74 13.09
N PRO A 21 2.14 26.19 12.28
CA PRO A 21 3.39 25.61 12.78
C PRO A 21 4.28 26.65 13.48
N GLY A 22 4.95 26.23 14.57
CA GLY A 22 5.89 27.06 15.33
C GLY A 22 5.67 27.07 16.85
N GLY A 23 4.57 26.49 17.34
CA GLY A 23 4.30 26.29 18.77
C GLY A 23 4.92 25.00 19.35
N PRO A 24 4.80 24.78 20.67
CA PRO A 24 5.41 23.65 21.37
C PRO A 24 4.68 22.31 21.19
N ASN A 25 3.45 22.31 20.62
CA ASN A 25 2.74 21.07 20.30
C ASN A 25 3.49 20.33 19.17
N PRO A 26 3.96 19.08 19.40
CA PRO A 26 4.69 18.33 18.39
C PRO A 26 3.80 17.82 17.26
N ALA A 27 2.49 17.72 17.48
CA ALA A 27 1.53 17.26 16.50
C ALA A 27 0.83 18.44 15.79
N ARG A 28 0.64 18.29 14.50
CA ARG A 28 -0.15 19.22 13.69
C ARG A 28 -1.33 18.50 13.05
N GLN A 29 -2.54 18.98 13.28
CA GLN A 29 -3.73 18.47 12.63
C GLN A 29 -3.61 18.71 11.12
N ALA A 30 -3.78 17.64 10.36
CA ALA A 30 -3.91 17.69 8.92
C ALA A 30 -5.39 17.47 8.55
N SER A 31 -5.81 18.04 7.42
CA SER A 31 -7.10 17.68 6.84
C SER A 31 -7.02 16.28 6.21
N MET A 32 -8.12 15.53 6.27
CA MET A 32 -8.31 14.30 5.48
C MET A 32 -7.84 14.47 4.02
N PHE A 33 -8.15 15.59 3.36
CA PHE A 33 -7.76 15.83 1.96
C PHE A 33 -6.26 16.06 1.77
N GLN A 34 -5.56 16.58 2.78
CA GLN A 34 -4.11 16.74 2.74
C GLN A 34 -3.39 15.39 2.89
N CYS A 35 -3.93 14.50 3.73
CA CYS A 35 -3.39 13.16 3.91
C CYS A 35 -3.81 12.16 2.82
N ALA A 36 -4.92 12.41 2.12
CA ALA A 36 -5.44 11.58 1.02
C ALA A 36 -4.61 11.64 -0.28
N ALA A 37 -3.51 12.39 -0.30
CA ALA A 37 -2.61 12.47 -1.46
C ALA A 37 -1.86 11.15 -1.78
N GLY A 38 -1.95 10.13 -0.91
CA GLY A 38 -1.32 8.83 -1.11
C GLY A 38 -1.93 7.73 -0.23
N PRO A 39 -1.56 6.45 -0.45
CA PRO A 39 -2.08 5.31 0.29
C PRO A 39 -1.63 5.33 1.76
N LEU A 40 -2.56 5.01 2.65
CA LEU A 40 -2.25 4.72 4.05
C LEU A 40 -2.05 3.22 4.22
N CYS A 41 -1.07 2.85 5.02
CA CYS A 41 -0.80 1.48 5.43
C CYS A 41 -0.95 1.36 6.94
N SER A 42 -1.47 0.22 7.40
CA SER A 42 -1.54 -0.07 8.82
C SER A 42 -0.13 -0.01 9.41
N PHE A 43 0.03 0.75 10.48
CA PHE A 43 1.30 0.95 11.16
C PHE A 43 1.32 0.11 12.44
N ALA A 44 0.37 0.38 13.35
CA ALA A 44 0.24 -0.28 14.63
C ALA A 44 -1.20 -0.32 15.16
N PHE A 45 -1.41 -1.18 16.16
CA PHE A 45 -2.57 -1.14 17.04
C PHE A 45 -2.09 -0.88 18.46
N LEU A 46 -2.60 0.20 19.05
CA LEU A 46 -2.26 0.63 20.39
C LEU A 46 -3.41 0.29 21.35
N SER A 47 -3.08 -0.27 22.51
CA SER A 47 -3.98 -0.49 23.64
C SER A 47 -4.29 0.83 24.37
N VAL A 48 -4.52 1.91 23.65
CA VAL A 48 -4.91 3.21 24.20
C VAL A 48 -6.19 3.67 23.54
N ASP A 49 -6.95 4.46 24.30
CA ASP A 49 -8.20 5.03 23.81
C ASP A 49 -7.97 6.15 22.79
N LEU A 50 -8.81 6.21 21.75
CA LEU A 50 -8.68 7.22 20.69
C LEU A 50 -8.95 8.65 21.23
N ASP A 51 -9.88 8.81 22.16
CA ASP A 51 -10.11 10.11 22.80
C ASP A 51 -8.92 10.52 23.67
N ALA A 52 -8.20 9.56 24.27
CA ALA A 52 -6.97 9.84 25.00
C ALA A 52 -5.83 10.30 24.06
N VAL A 53 -5.67 9.67 22.90
CA VAL A 53 -4.74 10.12 21.85
C VAL A 53 -5.10 11.54 21.39
N ALA A 54 -6.38 11.79 21.08
CA ALA A 54 -6.83 13.09 20.62
C ALA A 54 -6.64 14.17 21.69
N ARG A 55 -6.93 13.86 22.95
CA ARG A 55 -6.73 14.77 24.08
C ARG A 55 -5.26 15.10 24.29
N ARG A 56 -4.37 14.09 24.30
CA ARG A 56 -2.92 14.28 24.49
C ARG A 56 -2.32 15.18 23.41
N LEU A 57 -2.68 14.95 22.16
CA LEU A 57 -2.11 15.68 21.01
C LEU A 57 -2.92 16.93 20.63
N ARG A 58 -3.98 17.26 21.38
CA ARG A 58 -4.95 18.33 21.07
C ARG A 58 -5.50 18.27 19.64
N LEU A 59 -5.87 17.07 19.20
CA LEU A 59 -6.45 16.77 17.89
C LEU A 59 -7.96 16.92 17.91
N THR A 60 -8.52 17.21 16.74
CA THR A 60 -9.97 17.11 16.50
C THR A 60 -10.30 15.79 15.85
N LEU A 61 -11.23 15.04 16.45
CA LEU A 61 -11.72 13.78 15.89
C LEU A 61 -12.84 14.05 14.87
N GLU A 62 -12.60 13.60 13.65
CA GLU A 62 -13.59 13.56 12.59
C GLU A 62 -14.38 12.24 12.67
N THR A 63 -15.65 12.29 12.26
CA THR A 63 -16.50 11.10 12.17
C THR A 63 -16.90 10.90 10.72
N SER A 64 -16.68 9.69 10.21
CA SER A 64 -17.08 9.25 8.88
C SER A 64 -17.75 7.87 8.97
N TRP A 65 -18.10 7.29 7.84
CA TRP A 65 -18.63 5.94 7.72
C TRP A 65 -18.04 5.25 6.50
N ASP A 66 -17.82 3.95 6.62
CA ASP A 66 -17.49 3.07 5.50
C ASP A 66 -18.46 1.87 5.48
N GLY A 67 -18.25 0.94 4.55
CA GLY A 67 -19.07 -0.27 4.45
C GLY A 67 -19.03 -1.18 5.70
N HIS A 68 -18.21 -0.85 6.70
CA HIS A 68 -18.06 -1.56 7.96
C HIS A 68 -18.62 -0.80 9.18
N GLY A 69 -19.22 0.38 8.98
CA GLY A 69 -19.87 1.16 10.04
C GLY A 69 -19.24 2.53 10.23
N ARG A 70 -19.47 3.13 11.40
CA ARG A 70 -18.93 4.45 11.72
C ARG A 70 -17.45 4.35 12.06
N VAL A 71 -16.64 5.27 11.53
CA VAL A 71 -15.23 5.41 11.86
C VAL A 71 -14.97 6.77 12.45
N ARG A 72 -14.24 6.82 13.57
CA ARG A 72 -13.68 8.05 14.14
C ARG A 72 -12.21 8.12 13.79
N ALA A 73 -11.75 9.28 13.35
CA ALA A 73 -10.38 9.46 12.87
C ALA A 73 -9.81 10.83 13.24
N ALA A 74 -8.51 10.90 13.49
CA ALA A 74 -7.74 12.13 13.46
C ALA A 74 -6.55 11.96 12.51
N PHE A 75 -6.32 12.98 11.69
CA PHE A 75 -5.20 13.05 10.76
C PHE A 75 -4.21 14.08 11.31
N PHE A 76 -2.95 13.71 11.40
CA PHE A 76 -1.94 14.59 11.95
C PHE A 76 -0.55 14.32 11.40
N VAL A 77 0.30 15.32 11.48
CA VAL A 77 1.72 15.24 11.14
C VAL A 77 2.53 15.35 12.43
N LEU A 78 3.49 14.46 12.59
CA LEU A 78 4.45 14.44 13.69
C LEU A 78 5.84 14.20 13.11
N ASP A 79 6.80 15.07 13.41
CA ASP A 79 8.17 15.02 12.86
C ASP A 79 8.22 14.85 11.33
N GLY A 80 7.30 15.52 10.61
CA GLY A 80 7.19 15.45 9.16
C GLY A 80 6.61 14.12 8.63
N THR A 81 6.12 13.24 9.50
CA THR A 81 5.44 12.00 9.15
C THR A 81 3.94 12.14 9.31
N ASP A 82 3.18 11.76 8.28
CA ASP A 82 1.72 11.72 8.33
C ASP A 82 1.25 10.45 9.06
N PHE A 83 0.45 10.67 10.09
CA PHE A 83 -0.25 9.66 10.85
C PHE A 83 -1.76 9.83 10.73
N VAL A 84 -2.45 8.70 10.84
CA VAL A 84 -3.89 8.68 11.07
C VAL A 84 -4.16 7.77 12.26
N ALA A 85 -4.89 8.28 13.25
CA ALA A 85 -5.39 7.50 14.36
C ALA A 85 -6.88 7.22 14.13
N THR A 86 -7.30 5.96 14.18
CA THR A 86 -8.70 5.58 13.93
C THR A 86 -9.24 4.58 14.95
N HIS A 87 -10.56 4.60 15.12
CA HIS A 87 -11.33 3.57 15.80
C HIS A 87 -12.65 3.36 15.05
N HIS A 88 -12.90 2.12 14.63
CA HIS A 88 -14.14 1.72 13.96
C HIS A 88 -15.16 1.20 14.96
N GLU A 89 -16.42 1.51 14.73
CA GLU A 89 -17.52 0.97 15.50
C GLU A 89 -17.57 -0.56 15.34
N GLY A 90 -17.53 -1.28 16.48
CA GLY A 90 -17.53 -2.74 16.52
C GLY A 90 -16.15 -3.39 16.60
N ASP A 91 -15.07 -2.61 16.50
CA ASP A 91 -13.71 -3.10 16.77
C ASP A 91 -13.46 -3.31 18.27
N ALA A 92 -12.39 -4.06 18.57
CA ALA A 92 -11.90 -4.16 19.93
C ALA A 92 -11.46 -2.78 20.45
N PRO A 93 -11.62 -2.50 21.75
CA PRO A 93 -11.10 -1.27 22.35
C PRO A 93 -9.62 -1.07 22.05
N GLY A 94 -9.27 0.13 21.59
CA GLY A 94 -7.91 0.51 21.20
C GLY A 94 -7.90 1.42 19.98
N THR A 95 -6.71 1.84 19.59
CA THR A 95 -6.49 2.81 18.51
C THR A 95 -5.64 2.21 17.41
N HIS A 96 -6.16 2.24 16.19
CA HIS A 96 -5.38 1.89 14.99
C HIS A 96 -4.58 3.10 14.53
N ILE A 97 -3.30 2.89 14.25
CA ILE A 97 -2.41 3.89 13.69
C ILE A 97 -2.06 3.50 12.27
N TRP A 98 -2.13 4.46 11.37
CA TRP A 98 -1.81 4.34 9.95
C TRP A 98 -0.74 5.36 9.59
N THR A 99 0.11 5.04 8.63
CA THR A 99 1.11 5.95 8.05
C THR A 99 1.19 5.74 6.54
N ARG A 100 1.74 6.71 5.81
CA ARG A 100 2.18 6.46 4.43
C ARG A 100 3.32 5.45 4.38
N LYS A 101 3.28 4.57 3.38
CA LYS A 101 4.36 3.62 3.06
C LYS A 101 5.55 4.38 2.46
N GLY A 102 6.76 4.12 2.96
CA GLY A 102 7.97 4.82 2.52
C GLY A 102 8.15 6.20 3.15
N GLY A 103 9.27 6.86 2.87
CA GLY A 103 9.70 8.15 3.45
C GLY A 103 11.11 8.09 4.03
N PRO A 104 11.74 9.25 4.31
CA PRO A 104 13.16 9.33 4.69
C PRO A 104 13.46 8.80 6.10
N VAL A 105 12.44 8.73 6.97
CA VAL A 105 12.54 8.23 8.34
C VAL A 105 12.15 6.75 8.35
N ASP A 106 12.93 5.89 8.99
CA ASP A 106 12.59 4.47 9.12
C ASP A 106 11.38 4.26 10.06
N SER A 107 10.76 3.08 9.98
CA SER A 107 9.53 2.78 10.73
C SER A 107 9.72 2.75 12.24
N ALA A 108 10.91 2.40 12.75
CA ALA A 108 11.16 2.37 14.18
C ALA A 108 11.27 3.79 14.74
N ALA A 109 11.99 4.67 14.05
CA ALA A 109 12.08 6.08 14.43
C ALA A 109 10.71 6.78 14.41
N ARG A 110 9.85 6.48 13.43
CA ARG A 110 8.46 6.98 13.41
C ARG A 110 7.66 6.53 14.63
N ALA A 111 7.85 5.28 15.04
CA ALA A 111 7.17 4.72 16.19
C ALA A 111 7.64 5.37 17.49
N ASP A 112 8.95 5.54 17.64
CA ASP A 112 9.53 6.22 18.80
C ASP A 112 9.01 7.65 18.92
N SER A 113 9.01 8.43 17.83
CA SER A 113 8.42 9.78 17.83
C SER A 113 6.96 9.76 18.29
N LEU A 114 6.14 8.83 17.78
CA LEU A 114 4.74 8.71 18.17
C LEU A 114 4.56 8.38 19.66
N LEU A 115 5.29 7.39 20.16
CA LEU A 115 5.20 6.96 21.57
C LEU A 115 5.67 8.08 22.52
N VAL A 116 6.74 8.78 22.16
CA VAL A 116 7.24 9.96 22.89
C VAL A 116 6.20 11.07 22.91
N ALA A 117 5.59 11.41 21.78
CA ALA A 117 4.55 12.44 21.72
C ALA A 117 3.33 12.07 22.57
N LEU A 118 2.96 10.79 22.58
CA LEU A 118 1.90 10.26 23.43
C LEU A 118 2.29 10.17 24.91
N GLY A 119 3.58 10.23 25.26
CA GLY A 119 4.06 10.08 26.62
C GLY A 119 3.88 8.67 27.17
N VAL A 120 3.94 7.64 26.31
CA VAL A 120 3.73 6.23 26.66
C VAL A 120 4.91 5.37 26.21
N GLY A 121 5.11 4.23 26.88
CA GLY A 121 6.15 3.27 26.50
C GLY A 121 5.67 2.24 25.48
N PRO A 122 6.57 1.37 24.98
CA PRO A 122 6.26 0.37 23.96
C PRO A 122 5.24 -0.69 24.41
N GLU A 123 4.96 -0.82 25.71
CA GLU A 123 3.96 -1.74 26.27
C GLU A 123 2.54 -1.50 25.76
N VAL A 124 2.22 -0.29 25.29
CA VAL A 124 0.92 0.00 24.70
C VAL A 124 0.75 -0.63 23.33
N VAL A 125 1.83 -1.06 22.66
CA VAL A 125 1.80 -1.58 21.30
C VAL A 125 1.37 -3.05 21.32
N SER A 126 0.10 -3.30 20.98
CA SER A 126 -0.43 -4.65 20.81
C SER A 126 0.05 -5.30 19.49
N TYR A 127 0.18 -4.49 18.45
CA TYR A 127 0.65 -4.92 17.13
C TYR A 127 1.44 -3.80 16.46
N SER A 128 2.50 -4.14 15.75
CA SER A 128 3.20 -3.22 14.84
C SER A 128 3.71 -3.92 13.59
N THR A 129 4.01 -3.11 12.57
CA THR A 129 4.63 -3.57 11.32
C THR A 129 6.17 -3.54 11.35
N TRP A 130 6.79 -3.04 12.43
CA TRP A 130 8.24 -2.84 12.53
C TRP A 130 8.94 -3.64 13.64
N GLY A 131 8.22 -4.50 14.37
CA GLY A 131 8.83 -5.54 15.22
C GLY A 131 8.62 -5.42 16.73
N PHE A 132 7.82 -4.47 17.23
CA PHE A 132 7.35 -4.40 18.62
C PHE A 132 5.90 -4.90 18.76
N GLY A 133 5.58 -5.64 19.83
CA GLY A 133 4.24 -6.22 20.05
C GLY A 133 3.98 -7.48 19.21
N THR A 134 4.26 -8.65 19.78
CA THR A 134 3.98 -9.97 19.18
C THR A 134 2.70 -10.62 19.72
N ASP A 135 1.87 -9.89 20.48
CA ASP A 135 0.62 -10.44 21.00
C ASP A 135 -0.58 -10.11 20.11
N LEU A 136 -0.83 -11.01 19.14
CA LEU A 136 -1.98 -10.95 18.24
C LEU A 136 -3.30 -11.38 18.94
N SER A 137 -3.31 -11.63 20.25
CA SER A 137 -4.52 -12.06 20.97
C SER A 137 -5.59 -10.96 21.03
N ALA A 138 -5.18 -9.70 20.97
CA ALA A 138 -6.02 -8.50 21.05
C ALA A 138 -6.70 -8.12 19.72
N VAL A 139 -6.18 -8.60 18.58
CA VAL A 139 -6.71 -8.30 17.25
C VAL A 139 -8.05 -9.02 17.05
N PRO A 140 -9.13 -8.32 16.60
CA PRO A 140 -10.43 -8.92 16.35
C PRO A 140 -10.34 -10.17 15.45
N PRO A 141 -11.12 -11.23 15.70
CA PRO A 141 -11.08 -12.46 14.91
C PRO A 141 -11.27 -12.25 13.39
N ALA A 142 -12.03 -11.23 12.98
CA ALA A 142 -12.23 -10.86 11.58
C ALA A 142 -10.93 -10.43 10.87
N TRP A 143 -9.91 -10.00 11.65
CA TRP A 143 -8.59 -9.55 11.19
C TRP A 143 -7.48 -10.58 11.51
N ARG A 144 -7.80 -11.67 12.22
CA ARG A 144 -6.92 -12.85 12.36
C ARG A 144 -6.86 -13.68 11.06
N ARG A 145 -6.50 -13.09 9.93
CA ARG A 145 -6.16 -13.87 8.72
C ARG A 145 -4.68 -14.24 8.67
N ALA A 146 -4.20 -15.01 9.65
CA ALA A 146 -2.92 -15.73 9.52
C ALA A 146 -2.71 -16.88 10.52
N GLY A 147 -3.56 -17.08 11.53
CA GLY A 147 -3.38 -18.16 12.53
C GLY A 147 -3.55 -19.59 12.01
N ARG A 148 -3.94 -19.75 10.74
CA ARG A 148 -3.90 -21.02 10.00
C ARG A 148 -3.66 -20.82 8.50
N VAL A 149 -2.95 -19.76 8.14
CA VAL A 149 -2.26 -19.74 6.87
C VAL A 149 -0.98 -20.51 7.16
N THR A 150 -0.94 -21.79 6.77
CA THR A 150 0.31 -22.36 6.23
C THR A 150 1.03 -21.19 5.57
N ARG A 151 2.18 -20.72 6.08
CA ARG A 151 2.96 -19.65 5.43
C ARG A 151 2.98 -20.03 3.95
N LYS A 152 2.08 -19.45 3.15
CA LYS A 152 2.17 -19.61 1.71
C LYS A 152 3.45 -18.83 1.47
N PRO A 153 4.50 -19.49 0.95
CA PRO A 153 5.74 -18.80 0.67
C PRO A 153 5.38 -17.51 -0.05
N VAL A 154 6.06 -16.41 0.30
CA VAL A 154 5.98 -15.16 -0.47
C VAL A 154 6.15 -15.60 -1.91
N ARG A 155 5.06 -15.55 -2.69
CA ARG A 155 5.10 -16.00 -4.07
C ARG A 155 6.07 -15.06 -4.77
N SER A 156 7.02 -15.60 -5.50
CA SER A 156 7.81 -14.77 -6.40
C SER A 156 6.86 -14.05 -7.36
N HIS A 157 7.25 -12.89 -7.89
CA HIS A 157 6.45 -12.22 -8.93
C HIS A 157 6.16 -13.17 -10.12
N GLN A 158 7.08 -14.11 -10.36
CA GLN A 158 6.91 -15.19 -11.34
C GLN A 158 5.79 -16.17 -10.95
N ASP A 159 5.77 -16.70 -9.71
CA ASP A 159 4.70 -17.60 -9.25
C ASP A 159 3.34 -16.91 -9.20
N PHE A 160 3.31 -15.61 -8.91
CA PHE A 160 2.10 -14.80 -9.03
C PHE A 160 1.66 -14.70 -10.49
N TRP A 161 2.56 -14.35 -11.40
CA TRP A 161 2.26 -14.18 -12.83
C TRP A 161 1.71 -15.47 -13.45
N GLU A 162 2.34 -16.61 -13.19
CA GLU A 162 1.89 -17.91 -13.69
C GLU A 162 0.47 -18.28 -13.22
N ASP A 163 0.11 -17.99 -11.96
CA ASP A 163 -1.26 -18.22 -11.45
C ASP A 163 -2.25 -17.18 -11.99
N PHE A 164 -1.81 -15.92 -12.16
CA PHE A 164 -2.65 -14.83 -12.66
C PHE A 164 -3.02 -15.04 -14.13
N LYS A 165 -2.06 -15.38 -14.99
CA LYS A 165 -2.31 -15.63 -16.42
C LYS A 165 -3.19 -16.86 -16.65
N THR A 166 -3.05 -17.88 -15.82
CA THR A 166 -3.83 -19.12 -15.94
C THR A 166 -5.25 -18.97 -15.38
N TYR A 167 -5.41 -18.19 -14.31
CA TYR A 167 -6.68 -18.09 -13.58
C TYR A 167 -7.02 -16.65 -13.13
N PRO A 168 -7.21 -15.69 -14.04
CA PRO A 168 -7.47 -14.29 -13.69
C PRO A 168 -8.71 -14.13 -12.81
N GLY A 169 -9.73 -14.98 -12.99
CA GLY A 169 -10.95 -14.98 -12.16
C GLY A 169 -10.75 -15.30 -10.68
N LYS A 170 -9.57 -15.80 -10.25
CA LYS A 170 -9.23 -15.93 -8.82
C LYS A 170 -8.92 -14.56 -8.17
N PHE A 171 -8.57 -13.58 -8.98
CA PHE A 171 -8.05 -12.28 -8.56
C PHE A 171 -9.06 -11.16 -8.78
N VAL A 172 -9.86 -11.26 -9.84
CA VAL A 172 -10.88 -10.27 -10.19
C VAL A 172 -12.28 -10.86 -10.19
N ALA A 173 -13.25 -10.10 -9.68
CA ALA A 173 -14.65 -10.54 -9.59
C ALA A 173 -15.30 -10.72 -10.97
N ARG A 174 -14.85 -9.96 -11.98
CA ARG A 174 -15.21 -10.11 -13.39
C ARG A 174 -13.93 -10.03 -14.22
N VAL A 175 -13.76 -10.94 -15.16
CA VAL A 175 -12.62 -10.91 -16.08
C VAL A 175 -13.01 -10.04 -17.27
N ASN A 176 -12.77 -8.74 -17.13
CA ASN A 176 -12.90 -7.75 -18.19
C ASN A 176 -11.68 -6.83 -18.15
N PHE A 177 -11.47 -6.07 -19.22
CA PHE A 177 -10.22 -5.30 -19.37
C PHE A 177 -10.03 -4.30 -18.23
N GLU A 178 -11.09 -3.62 -17.82
CA GLU A 178 -11.06 -2.65 -16.72
C GLU A 178 -10.70 -3.30 -15.38
N SER A 179 -11.31 -4.43 -15.04
CA SER A 179 -11.06 -5.11 -13.76
C SER A 179 -9.64 -5.70 -13.72
N VAL A 180 -9.18 -6.29 -14.81
CA VAL A 180 -7.84 -6.88 -14.92
C VAL A 180 -6.77 -5.79 -14.84
N THR A 181 -6.93 -4.70 -15.59
CA THR A 181 -5.97 -3.57 -15.54
C THR A 181 -5.98 -2.86 -14.19
N GLY A 182 -7.16 -2.67 -13.58
CA GLY A 182 -7.30 -2.12 -12.23
C GLY A 182 -6.58 -2.97 -11.18
N PHE A 183 -6.75 -4.30 -11.23
CA PHE A 183 -6.04 -5.22 -10.34
C PHE A 183 -4.52 -5.16 -10.53
N LEU A 184 -4.04 -5.22 -11.78
CA LEU A 184 -2.60 -5.18 -12.07
C LEU A 184 -1.97 -3.85 -11.65
N ASN A 185 -2.68 -2.74 -11.84
CA ASN A 185 -2.22 -1.43 -11.38
C ASN A 185 -2.13 -1.38 -9.85
N GLY A 186 -3.12 -1.91 -9.14
CA GLY A 186 -3.11 -2.03 -7.68
C GLY A 186 -2.01 -2.95 -7.16
N TYR A 187 -1.78 -4.08 -7.82
CA TYR A 187 -0.70 -5.01 -7.49
C TYR A 187 0.67 -4.38 -7.71
N ASN A 188 0.89 -3.76 -8.88
CA ASN A 188 2.12 -3.04 -9.19
C ASN A 188 2.41 -1.97 -8.14
N PHE A 189 1.39 -1.22 -7.76
CA PHE A 189 1.50 -0.20 -6.73
C PHE A 189 1.86 -0.79 -5.35
N ALA A 190 1.23 -1.90 -4.95
CA ALA A 190 1.56 -2.61 -3.71
C ALA A 190 3.01 -3.13 -3.70
N SER A 191 3.52 -3.53 -4.87
CA SER A 191 4.90 -3.95 -5.13
C SER A 191 5.86 -2.80 -5.44
N ALA A 192 5.56 -1.56 -5.01
CA ALA A 192 6.42 -0.38 -5.20
C ALA A 192 6.80 -0.06 -6.66
N GLY A 193 5.99 -0.53 -7.62
CA GLY A 193 6.21 -0.33 -9.05
C GLY A 193 7.02 -1.44 -9.73
N ASP A 194 7.51 -2.43 -8.98
CA ASP A 194 8.47 -3.42 -9.52
C ASP A 194 7.92 -4.31 -10.63
N LEU A 195 6.61 -4.59 -10.63
CA LEU A 195 6.00 -5.51 -11.59
C LEU A 195 5.96 -4.93 -13.01
N LEU A 196 5.57 -3.66 -13.14
CA LEU A 196 5.34 -3.00 -14.44
C LEU A 196 6.38 -1.90 -14.73
N ASN A 197 7.45 -1.81 -13.92
CA ASN A 197 8.55 -0.90 -14.15
C ASN A 197 9.12 -1.11 -15.55
N GLY A 198 9.13 -0.09 -16.42
CA GLY A 198 9.63 -0.17 -17.80
C GLY A 198 8.63 -0.73 -18.83
N PHE A 199 7.46 -1.22 -18.41
CA PHE A 199 6.49 -1.85 -19.32
C PHE A 199 5.88 -0.84 -20.30
N GLN A 200 5.59 0.38 -19.85
CA GLN A 200 5.03 1.42 -20.72
C GLN A 200 6.02 1.82 -21.82
N GLU A 201 7.29 2.02 -21.45
CA GLU A 201 8.37 2.35 -22.36
C GLU A 201 8.60 1.23 -23.37
N TRP A 202 8.56 -0.02 -22.91
CA TRP A 202 8.66 -1.20 -23.77
C TRP A 202 7.51 -1.27 -24.78
N LEU A 203 6.27 -1.04 -24.35
CA LEU A 203 5.10 -0.99 -25.25
C LEU A 203 5.21 0.14 -26.28
N ALA A 204 5.60 1.34 -25.85
CA ALA A 204 5.75 2.50 -26.73
C ALA A 204 6.88 2.28 -27.76
N ALA A 205 7.99 1.67 -27.34
CA ALA A 205 9.08 1.28 -28.23
C ALA A 205 8.63 0.23 -29.25
N LYS A 206 7.85 -0.78 -28.82
CA LYS A 206 7.32 -1.84 -29.68
C LYS A 206 6.27 -1.32 -30.68
N LEU A 207 5.44 -0.34 -30.30
CA LEU A 207 4.50 0.34 -31.21
C LEU A 207 5.19 1.33 -32.14
N GLY A 208 6.35 1.86 -31.75
CA GLY A 208 7.03 2.96 -32.45
C GLY A 208 6.40 4.35 -32.21
N PHE A 209 5.40 4.46 -31.33
CA PHE A 209 4.76 5.72 -30.94
C PHE A 209 4.07 5.61 -29.57
N GLY A 210 3.55 6.73 -29.06
CA GLY A 210 2.68 6.74 -27.88
C GLY A 210 3.39 6.82 -26.53
N GLY A 211 4.64 7.28 -26.47
CA GLY A 211 5.36 7.46 -25.19
C GLY A 211 4.69 8.41 -24.18
N ASN A 212 3.70 9.19 -24.62
CA ASN A 212 2.86 10.04 -23.78
C ASN A 212 1.56 9.37 -23.31
N LEU A 213 1.30 8.12 -23.72
CA LEU A 213 0.11 7.36 -23.34
C LEU A 213 0.43 6.44 -22.15
N ILE A 214 -0.55 6.28 -21.27
CA ILE A 214 -0.48 5.27 -20.20
C ILE A 214 -0.45 3.87 -20.82
N TRP A 215 0.22 2.92 -20.16
CA TRP A 215 0.36 1.54 -20.65
C TRP A 215 -0.97 0.88 -21.03
N MET A 216 -2.06 1.14 -20.29
CA MET A 216 -3.40 0.62 -20.61
C MET A 216 -3.86 1.06 -22.00
N ALA A 217 -3.63 2.34 -22.35
CA ALA A 217 -3.99 2.87 -23.66
C ALA A 217 -3.11 2.29 -24.77
N LEU A 218 -1.83 2.02 -24.50
CA LEU A 218 -0.92 1.35 -25.44
C LEU A 218 -1.34 -0.09 -25.71
N VAL A 219 -1.74 -0.85 -24.69
CA VAL A 219 -2.28 -2.21 -24.84
C VAL A 219 -3.52 -2.21 -25.74
N LEU A 220 -4.42 -1.22 -25.60
CA LEU A 220 -5.58 -1.11 -26.49
C LEU A 220 -5.22 -0.77 -27.94
N LYS A 221 -4.07 -0.14 -28.20
CA LYS A 221 -3.57 0.06 -29.56
C LYS A 221 -3.06 -1.23 -30.19
N PHE A 222 -2.55 -2.17 -29.39
CA PHE A 222 -2.27 -3.53 -29.86
C PHE A 222 -3.54 -4.34 -30.07
N ALA A 223 -4.48 -4.30 -29.11
CA ALA A 223 -5.71 -5.09 -29.20
C ALA A 223 -6.62 -4.65 -30.35
N PHE A 224 -6.68 -3.33 -30.61
CA PHE A 224 -7.57 -2.73 -31.61
C PHE A 224 -6.82 -1.74 -32.52
N PRO A 225 -5.97 -2.23 -33.43
CA PRO A 225 -5.14 -1.37 -34.28
C PRO A 225 -5.98 -0.48 -35.21
N GLU A 226 -7.11 -1.00 -35.70
CA GLU A 226 -8.05 -0.28 -36.59
C GLU A 226 -8.99 0.68 -35.86
N GLY A 227 -8.94 0.71 -34.53
CA GLY A 227 -9.78 1.57 -33.70
C GLY A 227 -10.60 0.81 -32.67
N ARG A 228 -10.80 1.46 -31.54
CA ARG A 228 -11.49 0.89 -30.37
C ARG A 228 -12.97 0.62 -30.70
N PRO A 229 -13.54 -0.53 -30.30
CA PRO A 229 -14.97 -0.77 -30.42
C PRO A 229 -15.76 0.25 -29.60
N ALA A 230 -16.97 0.56 -30.08
CA ALA A 230 -17.89 1.46 -29.39
C ALA A 230 -18.31 0.88 -28.03
N GLN A 231 -18.52 1.76 -27.05
CA GLN A 231 -19.02 1.32 -25.75
C GLN A 231 -20.55 1.17 -25.75
N PRO A 232 -21.11 0.26 -24.92
CA PRO A 232 -20.41 -0.70 -24.07
C PRO A 232 -19.75 -1.81 -24.89
N TRP A 233 -18.60 -2.30 -24.41
CA TRP A 233 -17.90 -3.40 -25.06
C TRP A 233 -18.67 -4.70 -24.97
N SER A 234 -18.56 -5.53 -26.00
CA SER A 234 -19.04 -6.90 -25.93
C SER A 234 -18.12 -7.73 -25.01
N PRO A 235 -18.62 -8.83 -24.42
CA PRO A 235 -17.77 -9.75 -23.66
C PRO A 235 -16.59 -10.29 -24.49
N GLU A 236 -16.76 -10.41 -25.81
CA GLU A 236 -15.72 -10.86 -26.75
C GLU A 236 -14.63 -9.81 -26.91
N ASP A 237 -14.99 -8.53 -27.05
CA ASP A 237 -14.02 -7.43 -27.09
C ASP A 237 -13.25 -7.29 -25.77
N ASP A 238 -13.95 -7.44 -24.64
CA ASP A 238 -13.34 -7.43 -23.32
C ASP A 238 -12.33 -8.59 -23.17
N GLN A 239 -12.72 -9.80 -23.57
CA GLN A 239 -11.86 -10.97 -23.53
C GLN A 239 -10.64 -10.81 -24.44
N HIS A 240 -10.85 -10.35 -25.68
CA HIS A 240 -9.77 -10.08 -26.63
C HIS A 240 -8.75 -9.07 -26.09
N ALA A 241 -9.22 -7.99 -25.47
CA ALA A 241 -8.35 -7.00 -24.85
C ALA A 241 -7.58 -7.55 -23.63
N VAL A 242 -8.20 -8.43 -22.84
CA VAL A 242 -7.55 -9.13 -21.72
C VAL A 242 -6.50 -10.09 -22.23
N ASP A 243 -6.80 -10.89 -23.25
CA ASP A 243 -5.85 -11.86 -23.83
C ASP A 243 -4.64 -11.13 -24.39
N GLN A 244 -4.86 -10.04 -25.15
CA GLN A 244 -3.77 -9.23 -25.67
C GLN A 244 -2.89 -8.64 -24.56
N LEU A 245 -3.49 -8.18 -23.45
CA LEU A 245 -2.75 -7.69 -22.29
C LEU A 245 -1.86 -8.78 -21.68
N LEU A 246 -2.41 -9.98 -21.50
CA LEU A 246 -1.68 -11.10 -20.90
C LEU A 246 -0.51 -11.54 -21.79
N GLU A 247 -0.72 -11.59 -23.10
CA GLU A 247 0.35 -11.91 -24.07
C GLU A 247 1.49 -10.87 -24.05
N LEU A 248 1.16 -9.57 -24.01
CA LEU A 248 2.17 -8.51 -23.97
C LEU A 248 2.99 -8.53 -22.69
N LEU A 249 2.36 -8.85 -21.56
CA LEU A 249 3.05 -8.99 -20.28
C LEU A 249 3.95 -10.23 -20.25
N ASP A 250 3.51 -11.35 -20.82
CA ASP A 250 4.32 -12.58 -20.92
C ASP A 250 5.56 -12.34 -21.80
N GLU A 251 5.38 -11.66 -22.94
CA GLU A 251 6.49 -11.26 -23.81
C GLU A 251 7.45 -10.29 -23.10
N TYR A 252 6.90 -9.30 -22.40
CA TYR A 252 7.70 -8.34 -21.63
C TYR A 252 8.57 -9.04 -20.58
N PHE A 253 7.98 -9.91 -19.75
CA PHE A 253 8.73 -10.65 -18.74
C PHE A 253 9.76 -11.62 -19.36
N GLY A 254 9.43 -12.23 -20.50
CA GLY A 254 10.40 -12.99 -21.30
C GLY A 254 11.59 -12.15 -21.75
N SER A 255 11.34 -10.90 -22.19
CA SER A 255 12.41 -9.98 -22.62
C SER A 255 13.34 -9.56 -21.48
N LEU A 256 12.82 -9.42 -20.26
CA LEU A 256 13.62 -9.13 -19.07
C LEU A 256 14.53 -10.31 -18.68
N ALA A 257 14.03 -11.54 -18.80
CA ALA A 257 14.81 -12.76 -18.55
C ALA A 257 15.91 -13.00 -19.60
N GLY A 258 15.77 -12.39 -20.80
CA GLY A 258 16.68 -12.49 -21.93
C GLY A 258 17.73 -11.38 -22.04
N GLY A 259 17.93 -10.54 -21.01
CA GLY A 259 18.92 -9.45 -21.00
C GLY A 259 20.33 -9.92 -21.39
N PRO A 260 21.18 -9.03 -21.95
CA PRO A 260 22.35 -9.40 -22.73
C PRO A 260 23.28 -10.34 -21.95
N ARG A 261 23.61 -11.49 -22.56
CA ARG A 261 24.76 -12.29 -22.14
C ARG A 261 25.95 -11.33 -22.05
N ALA A 262 26.56 -11.26 -20.87
CA ALA A 262 27.83 -10.62 -20.71
C ALA A 262 28.85 -11.39 -21.57
N ASP A 263 29.04 -10.94 -22.80
CA ASP A 263 30.17 -11.31 -23.63
C ASP A 263 31.42 -10.74 -22.95
N GLY A 264 31.97 -11.54 -22.03
CA GLY A 264 33.06 -11.15 -21.17
C GLY A 264 33.57 -12.28 -20.29
N GLU A 265 33.44 -13.54 -20.71
CA GLU A 265 34.31 -14.59 -20.17
C GLU A 265 35.66 -14.52 -20.89
N PRO A 266 36.78 -14.31 -20.17
CA PRO A 266 38.10 -14.40 -20.78
C PRO A 266 38.33 -15.85 -21.21
N GLN A 267 38.55 -16.02 -22.51
CA GLN A 267 38.95 -17.25 -23.15
C GLN A 267 40.23 -17.79 -22.48
N PRO A 268 40.29 -19.08 -22.07
CA PRO A 268 41.48 -19.62 -21.44
C PRO A 268 42.62 -19.64 -22.46
N THR A 269 43.70 -18.93 -22.15
CA THR A 269 44.95 -18.94 -22.92
C THR A 269 45.45 -20.39 -23.06
N PRO A 270 45.83 -20.83 -24.27
CA PRO A 270 46.41 -22.15 -24.43
C PRO A 270 47.78 -22.20 -23.75
N GLN A 271 47.94 -23.12 -22.81
CA GLN A 271 49.24 -23.48 -22.27
C GLN A 271 50.12 -23.97 -23.42
N SER A 272 51.12 -23.14 -23.77
CA SER A 272 52.26 -23.59 -24.56
C SER A 272 53.31 -24.14 -23.60
N SER A 273 53.94 -25.23 -24.06
CA SER A 273 54.89 -26.15 -23.42
C SER A 273 55.89 -25.57 -22.43
#